data_AF-A0A4T2H486-F1
#
_entry.id   AF-A0A4T2H486-F1
#
_cell.length_a   1.000
_cell.length_b   1.000
_cell.length_c   1.000
_cell.angle_alpha   90.00
_cell.angle_beta   90.00
_cell.angle_gamma   90.00
#
_symmetry.space_group_name_H-M   'P 1'
#
loop_
_entity.id
_entity.type
_entity.pdbx_description
1 polymer ?
#
loop_
_entity_poly.entity_id
_entity_poly.type
_entity_poly.pdbx_seq_one_letter_code
_entity_poly.pdbx_strand_id
1 'polypeptide(L)'
;MEWFINLDNATKITLVTLFLTNIVTILTTFLNYFQKKNELQNSLEIIEKQKVEERRDSVRNLHLDIVQSFAYSAGNILTSIETPLKDSTKDRKTSFAKLSEFDKAYYNMFVLLKSDEDRKIFKKFQYQVRRLAGLPKPDGVDIFEEQDEFEDAVDKYSKGFKELPLKIYNDLDDCLLICHNLVNNLLSDSE
;
A
#
# COMPACT_ATOMS: atom_id res chain seq x y z
N MET A 1 32.71 62.72 -31.50
CA MET A 1 32.90 63.20 -30.10
C MET A 1 32.84 64.72 -29.97
N GLU A 2 33.12 65.50 -31.03
CA GLU A 2 33.06 66.97 -30.98
C GLU A 2 31.68 67.54 -30.59
N TRP A 3 30.58 66.88 -30.97
CA TRP A 3 29.23 67.32 -30.64
C TRP A 3 28.92 67.31 -29.13
N PHE A 4 29.57 66.43 -28.36
CA PHE A 4 29.39 66.34 -26.90
C PHE A 4 30.27 67.37 -26.17
N ILE A 5 31.41 67.74 -26.76
CA ILE A 5 32.34 68.72 -26.20
C ILE A 5 31.74 70.14 -26.23
N ASN A 6 30.95 70.45 -27.26
CA ASN A 6 30.32 71.76 -27.47
C ASN A 6 29.00 72.00 -26.70
N LEU A 7 28.52 71.04 -25.90
CA LEU A 7 27.31 71.20 -25.07
C LEU A 7 27.60 71.96 -23.78
N ASP A 8 26.59 72.60 -23.18
CA ASP A 8 26.69 73.15 -21.83
C ASP A 8 26.85 72.03 -20.78
N ASN A 9 27.56 72.32 -19.68
CA ASN A 9 27.87 71.36 -18.63
C ASN A 9 26.60 70.75 -18.01
N ALA A 10 25.52 71.52 -17.85
CA ALA A 10 24.25 70.98 -17.36
C ALA A 10 23.68 69.91 -18.31
N THR A 11 23.74 70.17 -19.62
CA THR A 11 23.22 69.23 -20.64
C THR A 11 24.07 67.96 -20.72
N LYS A 12 25.41 68.06 -20.58
CA LYS A 12 26.30 66.88 -20.52
C LYS A 12 25.99 66.00 -19.32
N ILE A 13 25.78 66.59 -18.14
CA ILE A 13 25.45 65.86 -16.91
C ILE A 13 24.13 65.11 -17.09
N THR A 14 23.09 65.77 -17.59
CA THR A 14 21.78 65.14 -17.82
C THR A 14 21.86 63.98 -18.82
N LEU A 15 22.66 64.09 -19.88
CA LEU A 15 22.80 63.02 -20.87
C LEU A 15 23.52 61.80 -20.28
N VAL A 16 24.58 62.05 -19.51
CA VAL A 16 25.36 60.99 -18.84
C VAL A 16 24.54 60.30 -17.76
N THR A 17 23.78 61.05 -16.95
CA THR A 17 22.89 60.45 -15.95
C THR A 17 21.81 59.61 -16.61
N LEU A 18 21.14 60.11 -17.65
CA LEU A 18 20.08 59.38 -18.34
C LEU A 18 20.62 58.10 -19.02
N PHE A 19 21.83 58.14 -19.56
CA PHE A 19 22.50 56.95 -20.08
C PHE A 19 22.84 55.93 -18.97
N LEU A 20 23.43 56.39 -17.87
CA LEU A 20 23.75 55.56 -16.70
C LEU A 20 22.49 54.93 -16.10
N THR A 21 21.40 55.70 -15.93
CA THR A 21 20.15 55.20 -15.39
C THR A 21 19.59 54.09 -16.27
N ASN A 22 19.56 54.27 -17.59
CA ASN A 22 19.10 53.23 -18.51
C ASN A 22 19.97 51.96 -18.44
N ILE A 23 21.30 52.09 -18.38
CA ILE A 23 22.19 50.94 -18.22
C ILE A 23 21.92 50.20 -16.91
N VAL A 24 21.82 50.92 -15.79
CA VAL A 24 21.53 50.32 -14.49
C VAL A 24 20.18 49.63 -14.52
N THR A 25 19.14 50.25 -15.07
CA THR A 25 17.82 49.63 -15.21
C THR A 25 17.89 48.35 -16.02
N ILE A 26 18.53 48.35 -17.20
CA ILE A 26 18.67 47.17 -18.05
C ILE A 26 19.41 46.05 -17.32
N LEU A 27 20.53 46.37 -16.66
CA LEU A 27 21.32 45.38 -15.93
C LEU A 27 20.54 44.79 -14.75
N THR A 28 19.82 45.62 -14.01
CA THR A 28 19.01 45.19 -12.87
C THR A 28 17.86 44.29 -13.34
N THR A 29 17.16 44.67 -14.41
CA THR A 29 16.10 43.84 -15.01
C THR A 29 16.66 42.50 -15.50
N PHE A 30 17.84 42.49 -16.11
CA PHE A 30 18.50 41.27 -16.55
C PHE A 30 18.82 40.35 -15.37
N LEU A 31 19.45 40.85 -14.32
CA LEU A 31 19.75 40.06 -13.12
C LEU A 31 18.49 39.54 -12.44
N ASN A 32 17.45 40.38 -12.30
CA ASN A 32 16.16 39.98 -11.74
C ASN A 32 15.50 38.88 -12.57
N TYR A 33 15.59 38.94 -13.90
CA TYR A 33 15.07 37.89 -14.78
C TYR A 33 15.79 36.56 -14.56
N PHE A 34 17.13 36.55 -14.46
CA PHE A 34 17.89 35.33 -14.21
C PHE A 34 17.60 34.73 -12.82
N GLN A 35 17.54 35.58 -11.78
CA GLN A 35 17.15 35.15 -10.45
C GLN A 35 15.75 34.53 -10.46
N LYS A 36 14.78 35.21 -11.08
CA LYS A 36 13.40 34.73 -11.13
C LYS A 36 13.26 33.42 -11.91
N LYS A 37 14.00 33.29 -13.01
CA LYS A 37 14.07 32.04 -13.78
C LYS A 37 14.61 30.89 -12.93
N ASN A 38 15.66 31.13 -12.16
CA ASN A 38 16.25 30.11 -11.29
C ASN A 38 15.31 29.71 -10.15
N GLU A 39 14.65 30.68 -9.51
CA GLU A 39 13.61 30.42 -8.50
C GLU A 39 12.48 29.54 -9.05
N LEU A 40 11.99 29.85 -10.25
CA LEU A 40 10.93 29.09 -10.89
C LEU A 40 11.37 27.65 -11.19
N GLN A 41 12.57 27.45 -11.72
CA GLN A 41 13.10 26.12 -11.97
C GLN A 41 13.24 25.29 -10.69
N ASN A 42 13.79 25.87 -9.63
CA ASN A 42 13.90 25.18 -8.33
C ASN A 42 12.52 24.87 -7.74
N SER A 43 11.56 25.80 -7.82
CA SER A 43 10.20 25.55 -7.34
C SER A 43 9.51 24.39 -8.07
N LEU A 44 9.71 24.28 -9.39
CA LEU A 44 9.17 23.17 -10.18
C LEU A 44 9.82 21.85 -9.79
N GLU A 45 11.14 21.84 -9.59
CA GLU A 45 11.87 20.65 -9.15
C GLU A 45 11.41 20.16 -7.77
N ILE A 46 11.19 21.09 -6.82
CA ILE A 46 10.65 20.77 -5.49
C ILE A 46 9.24 20.18 -5.60
N ILE A 47 8.35 20.80 -6.40
CA ILE A 47 6.99 20.31 -6.62
C ILE A 47 7.00 18.90 -7.24
N GLU A 48 7.91 18.65 -8.19
CA GLU A 48 8.04 17.34 -8.83
C GLU A 48 8.50 16.28 -7.82
N LYS A 49 9.53 16.58 -7.02
CA LYS A 49 10.01 15.70 -5.94
C LYS A 49 8.90 15.40 -4.94
N GLN A 50 8.18 16.42 -4.48
CA GLN A 50 7.04 16.26 -3.57
C GLN A 50 5.96 15.36 -4.16
N LYS A 51 5.59 15.54 -5.43
CA LYS A 51 4.59 14.67 -6.10
C LYS A 51 5.05 13.23 -6.22
N VAL A 52 6.35 12.98 -6.42
CA VAL A 52 6.89 11.62 -6.46
C VAL A 52 6.85 10.99 -5.08
N GLU A 53 7.22 11.73 -4.05
CA GLU A 53 7.19 11.30 -2.66
C GLU A 53 5.76 11.03 -2.18
N GLU A 54 4.80 11.92 -2.45
CA GLU A 54 3.38 11.73 -2.17
C GLU A 54 2.81 10.46 -2.83
N ARG A 55 3.19 10.18 -4.09
CA ARG A 55 2.79 8.94 -4.76
C ARG A 55 3.41 7.72 -4.08
N ARG A 56 4.69 7.78 -3.72
CA ARG A 56 5.37 6.68 -3.03
C ARG A 56 4.71 6.39 -1.69
N ASP A 57 4.46 7.43 -0.90
CA ASP A 57 3.80 7.34 0.39
C ASP A 57 2.36 6.82 0.26
N SER A 58 1.62 7.29 -0.75
CA SER A 58 0.27 6.79 -1.04
C SER A 58 0.27 5.31 -1.37
N VAL A 59 1.21 4.84 -2.21
CA VAL A 59 1.35 3.42 -2.55
C VAL A 59 1.74 2.60 -1.32
N ARG A 60 2.69 3.06 -0.51
CA ARG A 60 3.11 2.40 0.73
C ARG A 60 1.93 2.26 1.69
N ASN A 61 1.19 3.35 1.94
CA ASN A 61 0.03 3.36 2.82
C ASN A 61 -1.06 2.40 2.32
N LEU A 62 -1.32 2.36 1.01
CA LEU A 62 -2.26 1.40 0.42
C LEU A 62 -1.87 -0.05 0.70
N HIS A 63 -0.57 -0.40 0.59
CA HIS A 63 -0.10 -1.76 0.88
C HIS A 63 -0.25 -2.09 2.36
N LEU A 64 0.10 -1.15 3.25
CA LEU A 64 -0.09 -1.30 4.70
C LEU A 64 -1.56 -1.51 5.06
N ASP A 65 -2.47 -0.73 4.47
CA ASP A 65 -3.92 -0.86 4.70
C ASP A 65 -4.43 -2.23 4.28
N ILE A 66 -3.95 -2.77 3.15
CA ILE A 66 -4.33 -4.12 2.69
C ILE A 66 -3.87 -5.18 3.68
N VAL A 67 -2.61 -5.11 4.15
CA VAL A 67 -2.06 -6.06 5.13
C VAL A 67 -2.84 -5.99 6.45
N GLN A 68 -3.10 -4.79 6.95
CA GLN A 68 -3.87 -4.59 8.18
C GLN A 68 -5.30 -5.10 8.04
N SER A 69 -5.96 -4.83 6.91
CA SER A 69 -7.30 -5.31 6.62
C SER A 69 -7.37 -6.83 6.59
N PHE A 70 -6.39 -7.50 5.98
CA PHE A 70 -6.29 -8.95 6.00
C PHE A 70 -6.12 -9.50 7.41
N ALA A 71 -5.13 -9.02 8.17
CA ALA A 71 -4.85 -9.51 9.52
C ALA A 71 -6.06 -9.35 10.45
N TYR A 72 -6.73 -8.19 10.39
CA TYR A 72 -7.94 -7.94 11.16
C TYR A 72 -9.08 -8.90 10.76
N SER A 73 -9.34 -9.03 9.46
CA SER A 73 -10.45 -9.86 8.99
C SER A 73 -10.20 -11.35 9.22
N ALA A 74 -8.96 -11.82 9.13
CA ALA A 74 -8.56 -13.18 9.40
C ALA A 74 -8.76 -13.54 10.88
N GLY A 75 -8.39 -12.64 11.80
CA GLY A 75 -8.68 -12.82 13.23
C GLY A 75 -10.19 -12.85 13.52
N ASN A 76 -10.95 -11.91 12.96
CA ASN A 76 -12.39 -11.81 13.19
C ASN A 76 -13.17 -13.03 12.68
N ILE A 77 -12.81 -13.55 11.49
CA ILE A 77 -13.48 -14.74 10.94
C ILE A 77 -13.18 -15.97 11.77
N LEU A 78 -11.94 -16.13 12.26
CA LEU A 78 -11.56 -17.24 13.14
C LEU A 78 -12.31 -17.22 14.45
N THR A 79 -12.37 -16.07 15.14
CA THR A 79 -13.19 -15.92 16.35
C THR A 79 -14.66 -16.26 16.09
N SER A 80 -15.17 -15.94 14.90
CA SER A 80 -16.55 -16.22 14.51
C SER A 80 -16.80 -17.70 14.20
N ILE A 81 -15.79 -18.41 13.68
CA ILE A 81 -15.82 -19.86 13.46
C ILE A 81 -15.74 -20.61 14.80
N GLU A 82 -14.94 -20.13 15.73
CA GLU A 82 -14.76 -20.76 17.04
C GLU A 82 -15.90 -20.54 18.02
N THR A 83 -16.63 -19.44 17.89
CA THR A 83 -17.69 -19.09 18.84
C THR A 83 -18.66 -20.28 18.95
N PRO A 84 -18.71 -20.95 20.11
CA PRO A 84 -19.53 -22.15 20.25
C PRO A 84 -20.98 -21.78 19.98
N LEU A 85 -21.61 -22.55 19.09
CA LEU A 85 -23.04 -22.45 18.85
C LEU A 85 -23.74 -22.63 20.20
N LYS A 86 -24.51 -21.62 20.63
CA LYS A 86 -25.39 -21.73 21.81
C LYS A 86 -26.41 -22.88 21.69
N ASP A 87 -26.55 -23.46 20.50
CA ASP A 87 -27.57 -24.42 20.14
C ASP A 87 -26.93 -25.50 19.25
N SER A 88 -26.80 -26.72 19.76
CA SER A 88 -26.16 -27.86 19.09
C SER A 88 -26.92 -28.36 17.85
N THR A 89 -28.08 -27.75 17.56
CA THR A 89 -28.96 -28.07 16.43
C THR A 89 -28.79 -27.16 15.21
N LYS A 90 -28.02 -26.06 15.33
CA LYS A 90 -27.78 -25.14 14.22
C LYS A 90 -26.45 -25.46 13.56
N ASP A 91 -26.44 -25.66 12.25
CA ASP A 91 -25.21 -25.78 11.46
C ASP A 91 -24.22 -24.65 11.80
N ARG A 92 -22.91 -24.94 11.81
CA ARG A 92 -21.79 -23.97 11.88
C ARG A 92 -21.84 -23.04 10.65
N LYS A 93 -22.82 -22.16 10.58
CA LYS A 93 -22.96 -21.16 9.51
C LYS A 93 -22.47 -19.84 10.06
N THR A 94 -21.20 -19.55 9.80
CA THR A 94 -20.68 -18.20 9.98
C THR A 94 -21.51 -17.25 9.12
N SER A 95 -21.77 -16.04 9.62
CA SER A 95 -22.52 -15.04 8.86
C SER A 95 -21.87 -14.80 7.49
N PHE A 96 -22.66 -14.88 6.41
CA PHE A 96 -22.21 -14.61 5.05
C PHE A 96 -21.52 -13.24 4.95
N ALA A 97 -21.99 -12.24 5.69
CA ALA A 97 -21.39 -10.91 5.71
C ALA A 97 -19.92 -10.96 6.19
N LYS A 98 -19.64 -11.68 7.28
CA LYS A 98 -18.28 -11.81 7.82
C LYS A 98 -17.38 -12.59 6.86
N LEU A 99 -17.91 -13.63 6.22
CA LEU A 99 -17.15 -14.42 5.26
C LEU A 99 -16.84 -13.61 3.99
N SER A 100 -17.79 -12.79 3.53
CA SER A 100 -17.59 -11.87 2.40
C SER A 100 -16.57 -10.78 2.72
N GLU A 101 -16.54 -10.26 3.95
CA GLU A 101 -15.51 -9.30 4.39
C GLU A 101 -14.12 -9.94 4.39
N PHE A 102 -14.02 -11.18 4.90
CA PHE A 102 -12.79 -11.96 4.83
C PHE A 102 -12.34 -12.22 3.41
N ASP A 103 -13.22 -12.68 2.52
CA ASP A 103 -12.88 -12.95 1.14
C ASP A 103 -12.40 -11.69 0.42
N LYS A 104 -13.04 -10.54 0.68
CA LYS A 104 -12.60 -9.25 0.12
C LYS A 104 -11.19 -8.90 0.59
N ALA A 105 -10.91 -9.01 1.89
CA ALA A 105 -9.59 -8.72 2.45
C ALA A 105 -8.52 -9.71 1.92
N TYR A 106 -8.89 -10.99 1.81
CA TYR A 106 -8.08 -12.04 1.20
C TYR A 106 -7.70 -11.71 -0.24
N TYR A 107 -8.68 -11.38 -1.12
CA TYR A 107 -8.37 -11.13 -2.53
C TYR A 107 -7.50 -9.89 -2.72
N ASN A 108 -7.73 -8.83 -1.94
CA ASN A 108 -6.86 -7.65 -1.94
C ASN A 108 -5.41 -8.03 -1.57
N MET A 109 -5.24 -8.85 -0.54
CA MET A 109 -3.94 -9.33 -0.12
C MET A 109 -3.30 -10.26 -1.15
N PHE A 110 -4.08 -11.16 -1.75
CA PHE A 110 -3.63 -12.12 -2.77
C PHE A 110 -3.03 -11.41 -4.00
N VAL A 111 -3.58 -10.26 -4.38
CA VAL A 111 -3.05 -9.43 -5.47
C VAL A 111 -1.67 -8.83 -5.13
N LEU A 112 -1.39 -8.56 -3.85
CA LEU A 112 -0.07 -8.06 -3.42
C LEU A 112 1.01 -9.16 -3.41
N LEU A 113 0.61 -10.43 -3.30
CA LEU A 113 1.56 -11.55 -3.27
C LEU A 113 2.22 -11.75 -4.64
N LYS A 114 3.56 -11.73 -4.65
CA LYS A 114 4.37 -11.90 -5.86
C LYS A 114 4.79 -13.35 -6.11
N SER A 115 4.97 -14.13 -5.05
CA SER A 115 5.39 -15.53 -5.12
C SER A 115 4.19 -16.48 -5.21
N ASP A 116 4.29 -17.50 -6.05
CA ASP A 116 3.27 -18.55 -6.12
C ASP A 116 3.25 -19.43 -4.87
N GLU A 117 4.36 -19.54 -4.15
CA GLU A 117 4.42 -20.26 -2.86
C GLU A 117 3.65 -19.52 -1.77
N ASP A 118 3.81 -18.19 -1.66
CA ASP A 118 3.04 -17.37 -0.71
C ASP A 118 1.55 -17.47 -1.04
N ARG A 119 1.20 -17.41 -2.33
CA ARG A 119 -0.18 -17.58 -2.80
C ARG A 119 -0.75 -18.93 -2.43
N LYS A 120 0.05 -20.00 -2.46
CA LYS A 120 -0.38 -21.36 -2.07
C LYS A 120 -0.73 -21.42 -0.58
N ILE A 121 0.10 -20.82 0.28
CA ILE A 121 -0.16 -20.71 1.72
C ILE A 121 -1.48 -19.97 1.99
N PHE A 122 -1.67 -18.82 1.35
CA PHE A 122 -2.90 -18.04 1.48
C PHE A 122 -4.14 -18.78 0.95
N LYS A 123 -4.06 -19.44 -0.20
CA LYS A 123 -5.15 -20.28 -0.75
C LYS A 123 -5.55 -21.38 0.22
N LYS A 124 -4.57 -22.08 0.80
CA LYS A 124 -4.80 -23.14 1.79
C LYS A 124 -5.53 -22.58 3.01
N PHE A 125 -5.09 -21.44 3.54
CA PHE A 125 -5.77 -20.78 4.65
C PHE A 125 -7.22 -20.39 4.31
N GLN A 126 -7.45 -19.75 3.16
CA GLN A 126 -8.79 -19.37 2.71
C GLN A 126 -9.73 -20.58 2.59
N TYR A 127 -9.21 -21.69 2.04
CA TYR A 127 -9.97 -22.93 1.92
C TYR A 127 -10.39 -23.47 3.29
N GLN A 128 -9.48 -23.49 4.26
CA GLN A 128 -9.77 -23.94 5.62
C GLN A 128 -10.82 -23.05 6.30
N VAL A 129 -10.72 -21.72 6.15
CA VAL A 129 -11.72 -20.77 6.67
C VAL A 129 -13.10 -21.05 6.07
N ARG A 130 -13.20 -21.17 4.74
CA ARG A 130 -14.47 -21.44 4.05
C ARG A 130 -15.07 -22.78 4.43
N ARG A 131 -14.24 -23.83 4.58
CA ARG A 131 -14.69 -25.16 5.02
C ARG A 131 -15.26 -25.10 6.44
N LEU A 132 -14.53 -24.50 7.39
CA LEU A 132 -14.99 -24.40 8.77
C LEU A 132 -16.22 -23.49 8.93
N ALA A 133 -16.42 -22.54 8.02
CA ALA A 133 -17.62 -21.72 7.92
C ALA A 133 -18.85 -22.44 7.31
N GLY A 134 -18.71 -23.71 6.92
CA GLY A 134 -19.80 -24.54 6.41
C GLY A 134 -20.10 -24.36 4.92
N LEU A 135 -19.18 -23.80 4.12
CA LEU A 135 -19.33 -23.77 2.67
C LEU A 135 -18.90 -25.11 2.03
N PRO A 136 -19.58 -25.55 0.95
CA PRO A 136 -19.17 -26.73 0.20
C PRO A 136 -17.77 -26.52 -0.42
N LYS A 137 -17.03 -27.61 -0.60
CA LYS A 137 -15.75 -27.58 -1.33
C LYS A 137 -16.03 -26.94 -2.72
N PRO A 138 -15.28 -25.90 -3.14
CA PRO A 138 -15.49 -25.29 -4.44
C PRO A 138 -15.17 -26.29 -5.55
N ASP A 139 -16.11 -26.50 -6.48
CA ASP A 139 -15.90 -27.38 -7.64
C ASP A 139 -14.79 -26.79 -8.54
N GLY A 140 -13.73 -27.57 -8.78
CA GLY A 140 -12.68 -27.24 -9.77
C GLY A 140 -11.42 -26.54 -9.25
N VAL A 141 -11.11 -26.61 -7.95
CA VAL A 141 -9.84 -26.11 -7.38
C VAL A 141 -8.88 -27.27 -7.12
N ASP A 142 -7.58 -27.04 -7.37
CA ASP A 142 -6.45 -27.96 -7.11
C ASP A 142 -6.71 -28.83 -5.87
N ILE A 143 -6.78 -30.15 -6.10
CA ILE A 143 -6.85 -31.14 -5.03
C ILE A 143 -5.53 -31.00 -4.26
N PHE A 144 -5.59 -30.55 -3.02
CA PHE A 144 -4.42 -30.61 -2.14
C PHE A 144 -4.31 -32.06 -1.65
N GLU A 145 -3.85 -32.94 -2.56
CA GLU A 145 -3.90 -34.41 -2.44
C GLU A 145 -3.38 -34.95 -1.10
N GLU A 146 -2.34 -34.32 -0.54
CA GLU A 146 -1.74 -34.78 0.73
C GLU A 146 -2.54 -34.41 1.99
N GLN A 147 -3.47 -33.45 1.90
CA GLN A 147 -4.21 -32.93 3.04
C GLN A 147 -5.65 -33.48 3.12
N ASP A 148 -6.23 -33.87 1.98
CA ASP A 148 -7.57 -34.46 1.92
C ASP A 148 -7.63 -35.87 2.57
N GLU A 149 -6.61 -36.73 2.43
CA GLU A 149 -6.68 -38.11 2.98
C GLU A 149 -6.66 -38.15 4.52
N PHE A 150 -5.86 -37.31 5.16
CA PHE A 150 -5.75 -37.28 6.62
C PHE A 150 -6.93 -36.54 7.27
N GLU A 151 -7.42 -35.47 6.64
CA GLU A 151 -8.55 -34.68 7.15
C GLU A 151 -9.90 -35.37 6.90
N ASP A 152 -10.09 -36.06 5.77
CA ASP A 152 -11.27 -36.91 5.53
C ASP A 152 -11.31 -38.10 6.52
N ALA A 153 -10.15 -38.62 6.94
CA ALA A 153 -10.08 -39.62 8.00
C ALA A 153 -10.48 -39.03 9.36
N VAL A 154 -10.02 -37.82 9.72
CA VAL A 154 -10.40 -37.16 10.97
C VAL A 154 -11.90 -36.85 11.02
N ASP A 155 -12.49 -36.31 9.95
CA ASP A 155 -13.94 -36.05 9.89
C ASP A 155 -14.77 -37.35 9.97
N LYS A 156 -14.25 -38.45 9.42
CA LYS A 156 -14.91 -39.77 9.47
C LYS A 156 -14.81 -40.46 10.83
N TYR A 157 -13.77 -40.18 11.63
CA TYR A 157 -13.50 -40.88 12.91
C TYR A 157 -13.67 -40.02 14.18
N SER A 158 -13.94 -38.70 14.08
CA SER A 158 -13.89 -37.75 15.21
C SER A 158 -15.16 -37.59 16.05
N LYS A 159 -15.88 -38.68 16.36
CA LYS A 159 -16.80 -38.65 17.51
C LYS A 159 -15.98 -38.68 18.82
N GLY A 160 -15.63 -37.52 19.36
CA GLY A 160 -15.15 -37.37 20.74
C GLY A 160 -13.69 -36.95 20.94
N PHE A 161 -12.97 -36.53 19.90
CA PHE A 161 -11.65 -35.92 20.09
C PHE A 161 -11.79 -34.43 20.44
N LYS A 162 -11.16 -34.03 21.55
CA LYS A 162 -11.04 -32.64 21.97
C LYS A 162 -10.05 -31.96 21.01
N GLU A 163 -10.55 -31.07 20.15
CA GLU A 163 -9.77 -30.41 19.10
C GLU A 163 -8.52 -29.74 19.72
N LEU A 164 -7.32 -30.17 19.26
CA LEU A 164 -6.09 -29.38 19.38
C LEU A 164 -6.32 -27.98 18.79
N PRO A 165 -5.48 -26.95 19.06
CA PRO A 165 -5.63 -25.68 18.35
C PRO A 165 -5.76 -26.00 16.86
N LEU A 166 -6.92 -25.63 16.29
CA LEU A 166 -7.31 -25.99 14.95
C LEU A 166 -6.12 -25.65 14.04
N LYS A 167 -5.71 -26.59 13.16
CA LYS A 167 -4.60 -26.41 12.20
C LYS A 167 -4.61 -25.05 11.48
N ILE A 168 -5.80 -24.48 11.34
CA ILE A 168 -6.07 -23.14 10.83
C ILE A 168 -5.29 -22.00 11.53
N TYR A 169 -4.89 -22.17 12.79
CA TYR A 169 -4.04 -21.22 13.50
C TYR A 169 -2.61 -21.23 13.01
N ASN A 170 -2.06 -22.41 12.75
CA ASN A 170 -0.75 -22.52 12.12
C ASN A 170 -0.80 -21.95 10.69
N ASP A 171 -1.89 -22.25 9.96
CA ASP A 171 -2.09 -21.70 8.62
C ASP A 171 -2.24 -20.16 8.65
N LEU A 172 -2.83 -19.58 9.72
CA LEU A 172 -2.85 -18.14 9.94
C LEU A 172 -1.46 -17.60 10.24
N ASP A 173 -0.71 -18.23 11.15
CA ASP A 173 0.63 -17.80 11.54
C ASP A 173 1.56 -17.75 10.32
N ASP A 174 1.48 -18.75 9.44
CA ASP A 174 2.22 -18.76 8.16
C ASP A 174 1.83 -17.56 7.28
N CYS A 175 0.53 -17.23 7.19
CA CYS A 175 0.06 -16.05 6.45
C CYS A 175 0.55 -14.74 7.10
N LEU A 176 0.54 -14.65 8.43
CA LEU A 176 0.97 -13.47 9.17
C LEU A 176 2.49 -13.27 9.09
N LEU A 177 3.27 -14.35 9.01
CA LEU A 177 4.71 -14.27 8.77
C LEU A 177 5.02 -13.63 7.40
N ILE A 178 4.27 -14.02 6.36
CA ILE A 178 4.38 -13.39 5.04
C ILE A 178 3.98 -11.91 5.11
N CYS A 179 2.89 -11.59 5.82
CA CYS A 179 2.47 -10.21 6.05
C CYS A 179 3.57 -9.39 6.73
N HIS A 180 4.22 -9.95 7.76
CA HIS A 180 5.31 -9.31 8.47
C HIS A 180 6.50 -9.02 7.55
N ASN A 181 6.89 -9.99 6.72
CA ASN A 181 7.96 -9.81 5.75
C ASN A 181 7.63 -8.73 4.71
N LEU A 182 6.38 -8.67 4.23
CA LEU A 182 5.93 -7.62 3.32
C LEU A 182 6.00 -6.24 3.96
N VAL A 183 5.53 -6.10 5.20
CA VAL A 183 5.61 -4.84 5.95
C VAL A 183 7.06 -4.43 6.17
N ASN A 184 7.93 -5.35 6.59
CA ASN A 184 9.35 -5.06 6.78
C ASN A 184 10.01 -4.57 5.51
N ASN A 185 9.76 -5.23 4.36
CA ASN A 185 10.30 -4.81 3.07
C ASN A 185 9.81 -3.41 2.68
N LEU A 186 8.53 -3.11 2.92
CA LEU A 186 7.94 -1.79 2.63
C LEU A 186 8.52 -0.68 3.51
N LEU A 187 8.93 -1.00 4.74
CA LEU A 187 9.53 -0.06 5.68
C LEU A 187 11.05 0.07 5.43
N SER A 188 11.75 -1.00 5.06
CA SER A 188 13.18 -0.95 4.74
C SER A 188 13.47 -0.23 3.42
N ASP A 189 12.56 -0.29 2.45
CA ASP A 189 12.66 0.49 1.19
C ASP A 189 12.45 2.01 1.40
N SER A 190 12.24 2.46 2.66
CA SER A 190 12.07 3.87 3.03
C SER A 190 13.30 4.51 3.69
N GLU A 191 14.39 3.75 3.91
CA GLU A 191 15.72 4.25 4.30
C GLU A 191 16.66 4.42 3.09
#